data_AF-A0A6B3HCA4-F1
#
_entry.id   AF-A0A6B3HCA4-F1
#
_cell.length_a   1.000
_cell.length_b   1.000
_cell.length_c   1.000
_cell.angle_alpha   90.00
_cell.angle_beta   90.00
_cell.angle_gamma   90.00
#
_symmetry.space_group_name_H-M   'P 1'
#
loop_
_entity.id
_entity.type
_entity.pdbx_description
1 polymer ?
#
loop_
_entity_poly.entity_id
_entity_poly.type
_entity_poly.pdbx_seq_one_letter_code
_entity_poly.pdbx_strand_id
1 'polypeptide(L)'
;DEEAGRLDAEPGSEVLYVLRLRWLDGEPVMVERTVYAGWVAPAVLELPEDCVSIMDSIAERADIVAHYGEHLIDAVAAGSEDARLLRVRRASPLLRQRHLTYTAAGRA
;
A
#
# COMPACT_ATOMS: atom_id res chain seq x y z
N ASP A 1 -10.03 -0.06 13.19
CA ASP A 1 -10.03 -0.81 11.93
C ASP A 1 -8.99 -1.91 11.93
N GLU A 2 -9.29 -3.03 11.28
CA GLU A 2 -8.44 -4.23 11.18
C GLU A 2 -7.02 -3.89 10.71
N GLU A 3 -6.88 -2.96 9.75
CA GLU A 3 -5.57 -2.55 9.21
C GLU A 3 -4.73 -1.74 10.22
N ALA A 4 -5.34 -0.90 11.07
CA ALA A 4 -4.62 -0.19 12.13
C ALA A 4 -4.06 -1.17 13.18
N GLY A 5 -4.81 -2.24 13.47
CA GLY A 5 -4.34 -3.31 14.35
C GLY A 5 -3.15 -4.10 13.78
N ARG A 6 -3.00 -4.15 12.45
CA ARG A 6 -1.86 -4.81 11.79
C ARG A 6 -0.59 -3.96 11.80
N LEU A 7 -0.70 -2.67 12.09
CA LEU A 7 0.43 -1.74 12.19
C LEU A 7 0.97 -1.60 13.63
N ASP A 8 0.58 -2.51 14.53
CA ASP A 8 0.87 -2.43 15.98
C ASP A 8 0.54 -1.04 16.58
N ALA A 9 -0.40 -0.33 15.97
CA ALA A 9 -0.85 0.99 16.42
C ALA A 9 -1.91 0.85 17.51
N GLU A 10 -1.93 1.79 18.45
CA GLU A 10 -2.98 1.82 19.47
C GLU A 10 -4.37 1.93 18.82
N PRO A 11 -5.40 1.24 19.33
CA PRO A 11 -6.75 1.39 18.80
C PRO A 11 -7.19 2.86 18.75
N GLY A 12 -7.63 3.30 17.58
CA GLY A 12 -8.02 4.70 17.35
C GLY A 12 -6.89 5.61 16.86
N SER A 13 -5.67 5.09 16.71
CA SER A 13 -4.58 5.82 16.05
C SER A 13 -4.95 6.18 14.62
N GLU A 14 -4.61 7.41 14.22
CA GLU A 14 -4.74 7.85 12.84
C GLU A 14 -3.74 7.11 11.95
N VAL A 15 -4.22 6.70 10.77
CA VAL A 15 -3.42 6.06 9.73
C VAL A 15 -3.70 6.76 8.40
N LEU A 16 -2.71 6.74 7.51
CA LEU A 16 -2.85 7.30 6.18
C LEU A 16 -3.17 6.19 5.18
N TYR A 17 -4.34 6.27 4.55
CA TYR A 17 -4.73 5.41 3.43
C TYR A 17 -4.29 6.03 2.11
N VAL A 18 -3.49 5.30 1.34
CA VAL A 18 -3.06 5.68 0.00
C VAL A 18 -3.58 4.67 -1.02
N LEU A 19 -4.26 5.16 -2.05
CA LEU A 19 -4.76 4.37 -3.17
C LEU A 19 -4.04 4.83 -4.44
N ARG A 20 -3.39 3.91 -5.15
CA ARG A 20 -2.73 4.18 -6.42
C ARG A 20 -3.20 3.22 -7.50
N LEU A 21 -3.36 3.73 -8.72
CA LEU A 21 -3.53 2.92 -9.91
C LEU A 21 -2.19 2.86 -10.64
N ARG A 22 -1.63 1.66 -10.77
CA ARG A 22 -0.36 1.42 -11.47
C ARG A 22 -0.63 1.10 -12.93
N TRP A 23 0.21 1.65 -13.81
CA TRP A 23 0.09 1.51 -15.25
C TRP A 23 1.35 0.85 -15.81
N LEU A 24 1.16 0.05 -16.86
CA LEU A 24 2.22 -0.47 -17.71
C LEU A 24 1.80 -0.26 -19.16
N ASP A 25 2.64 0.39 -19.96
CA ASP A 25 2.38 0.63 -21.39
C ASP A 25 1.01 1.25 -21.70
N GLY A 26 0.51 2.11 -20.82
CA GLY A 26 -0.78 2.79 -20.99
C GLY A 26 -2.00 1.97 -20.56
N GLU A 27 -1.81 0.80 -19.94
CA GLU A 27 -2.90 0.00 -19.36
C GLU A 27 -2.80 -0.09 -17.83
N PRO A 28 -3.94 -0.01 -17.10
CA PRO A 28 -3.96 -0.19 -15.65
C PRO A 28 -3.75 -1.66 -15.29
N VAL A 29 -2.75 -1.94 -14.46
CA VAL A 29 -2.33 -3.32 -14.12
C VAL A 29 -2.52 -3.68 -12.65
N MET A 30 -2.60 -2.69 -11.75
CA MET A 30 -2.70 -2.94 -10.32
C MET A 30 -3.39 -1.78 -9.60
N VAL A 31 -4.32 -2.13 -8.71
CA VAL A 31 -4.84 -1.21 -7.69
C VAL A 31 -4.05 -1.47 -6.41
N GLU A 32 -3.17 -0.53 -6.09
CA GLU A 32 -2.32 -0.58 -4.91
C GLU A 32 -3.00 0.17 -3.76
N ARG A 33 -3.16 -0.52 -2.64
CA ARG A 33 -3.74 0.01 -1.41
C ARG A 33 -2.72 -0.13 -0.30
N THR A 34 -2.24 0.99 0.20
CA THR A 34 -1.22 1.02 1.26
C THR A 34 -1.75 1.81 2.44
N VAL A 35 -1.53 1.27 3.63
CA VAL A 35 -1.83 1.92 4.90
C VAL A 35 -0.51 2.25 5.56
N TYR A 36 -0.28 3.53 5.85
CA TYR A 36 0.90 4.00 6.55
C TYR A 36 0.53 4.34 7.99
N ALA A 37 1.35 3.88 8.94
CA ALA A 37 1.24 4.29 10.32
C ALA A 37 1.38 5.81 10.45
N GLY A 38 0.74 6.42 11.44
CA GLY A 38 0.74 7.88 11.62
C GLY A 38 2.14 8.50 11.74
N TRP A 39 3.14 7.74 12.16
CA TRP A 39 4.53 8.21 12.22
C TRP A 39 5.23 8.26 10.84
N VAL A 40 4.75 7.48 9.86
CA VAL A 40 5.24 7.48 8.47
C VAL A 40 4.46 8.47 7.61
N ALA A 41 3.19 8.71 7.95
CA ALA A 41 2.26 9.52 7.16
C ALA A 41 2.80 10.92 6.77
N PRO A 42 3.45 11.71 7.64
CA PRO A 42 3.99 13.01 7.26
C PRO A 42 4.99 12.93 6.10
N ALA A 43 5.91 11.95 6.15
CA ALA A 43 6.91 11.77 5.10
C ALA A 43 6.27 11.39 3.75
N VAL A 44 5.17 10.64 3.78
CA VAL A 44 4.43 10.26 2.56
C VAL A 44 3.66 11.44 1.98
N LEU A 45 3.04 12.28 2.82
CA LEU A 45 2.28 13.45 2.41
C LEU A 45 3.15 14.56 1.78
N GLU A 46 4.45 14.57 2.06
CA GLU A 46 5.42 15.49 1.45
C GLU A 46 5.88 15.06 0.03
N LEU A 47 5.52 13.85 -0.40
CA LEU A 47 5.91 13.35 -1.71
C LEU A 47 5.01 13.93 -2.82
N PRO A 48 5.53 14.13 -4.04
CA PRO A 48 4.70 14.38 -5.21
C PRO A 48 3.69 13.25 -5.43
N GLU A 49 2.48 13.59 -5.86
CA GLU A 49 1.41 12.60 -6.12
C GLU A 49 1.82 11.53 -7.15
N ASP A 50 2.69 11.90 -8.09
CA ASP A 50 3.20 11.06 -9.17
C ASP A 50 4.55 10.38 -8.85
N CYS A 51 5.00 10.39 -7.59
CA CYS A 51 6.26 9.75 -7.22
C CYS A 51 6.27 8.28 -7.63
N VAL A 52 7.39 7.80 -8.19
CA VAL A 52 7.44 6.46 -8.78
C VAL A 52 7.36 5.37 -7.70
N SER A 53 8.08 5.56 -6.60
CA SER A 53 8.18 4.64 -5.46
C SER A 53 8.09 5.42 -4.16
N ILE A 54 7.05 5.17 -3.36
CA ILE A 54 6.91 5.80 -2.05
C ILE A 54 8.00 5.30 -1.10
N MET A 55 8.24 3.98 -1.07
CA MET A 55 9.19 3.36 -0.16
C MET A 55 10.62 3.86 -0.37
N ASP A 56 11.08 3.94 -1.62
CA ASP A 56 12.42 4.46 -1.91
C ASP A 56 12.50 5.96 -1.55
N SER A 57 11.43 6.72 -1.85
CA SER A 57 11.41 8.16 -1.57
C SER A 57 11.45 8.48 -0.07
N ILE A 58 10.73 7.74 0.77
CA ILE A 58 10.76 7.96 2.24
C ILE A 58 12.05 7.42 2.87
N ALA A 59 12.67 6.39 2.28
CA ALA A 59 13.99 5.93 2.70
C ALA A 59 15.04 7.02 2.44
N GLU A 60 15.06 7.60 1.24
CA GLU A 60 16.03 8.63 0.87
C GLU A 60 15.84 9.96 1.63
N ARG A 61 14.60 10.38 1.86
CA ARG A 61 14.29 11.72 2.38
C ARG A 61 14.10 11.77 3.89
N ALA A 62 13.65 10.67 4.50
CA ALA A 62 13.25 10.61 5.90
C ALA A 62 13.92 9.48 6.68
N ASP A 63 14.85 8.72 6.07
CA ASP A 63 15.53 7.56 6.67
C ASP A 63 14.56 6.49 7.19
N ILE A 64 13.37 6.39 6.55
CA ILE A 64 12.35 5.41 6.88
C ILE A 64 12.56 4.20 5.98
N VAL A 65 13.30 3.21 6.48
CA VAL A 65 13.70 2.02 5.71
C VAL A 65 12.93 0.77 6.16
N ALA A 66 12.21 0.14 5.22
CA ALA A 66 11.68 -1.21 5.42
C ALA A 66 12.83 -2.23 5.44
N HIS A 67 12.90 -3.05 6.48
CA HIS A 67 13.99 -4.00 6.71
C HIS A 67 13.55 -5.45 6.55
N TYR A 68 12.35 -5.79 7.01
CA TYR A 68 11.78 -7.13 6.84
C TYR A 68 10.27 -7.04 6.71
N GLY A 69 9.64 -8.13 6.29
CA GLY A 69 8.19 -8.16 6.12
C GLY A 69 7.69 -9.51 5.68
N GLU A 70 6.37 -9.64 5.65
CA GLU A 70 5.68 -10.85 5.22
C GLU A 70 4.90 -10.57 3.95
N HIS A 71 4.87 -11.56 3.06
CA HIS A 71 4.13 -11.48 1.81
C HIS A 71 3.11 -12.61 1.75
N LEU A 72 1.87 -12.27 1.41
CA LEU A 72 0.81 -13.21 1.15
C LEU A 72 0.26 -12.98 -0.25
N ILE A 73 0.25 -14.04 -1.05
CA ILE A 73 -0.27 -14.03 -2.41
C ILE A 73 -1.47 -14.95 -2.46
N ASP A 74 -2.61 -14.43 -2.92
CA ASP A 74 -3.83 -15.20 -3.12
C ASP A 74 -4.58 -14.76 -4.39
N ALA A 75 -5.60 -15.53 -4.76
CA ALA A 75 -6.52 -15.19 -5.83
C ALA A 75 -7.83 -14.67 -5.25
N VAL A 76 -8.33 -13.58 -5.81
CA VAL A 76 -9.63 -13.00 -5.45
C VAL A 76 -10.47 -12.70 -6.68
N ALA A 77 -11.78 -12.67 -6.52
CA ALA A 77 -12.67 -12.18 -7.58
C ALA A 77 -12.70 -10.65 -7.56
N ALA A 78 -12.58 -10.01 -8.72
CA ALA A 78 -12.65 -8.56 -8.85
C ALA A 78 -13.99 -8.00 -8.31
N GLY A 79 -13.91 -7.15 -7.29
CA GLY A 79 -15.04 -6.33 -6.83
C GLY A 79 -15.44 -5.30 -7.88
N SER A 80 -16.58 -4.64 -7.69
CA SER A 80 -17.09 -3.66 -8.66
C SER A 80 -16.12 -2.51 -8.92
N GLU A 81 -15.47 -2.02 -7.86
CA GLU A 81 -14.55 -0.88 -7.96
C GLU A 81 -13.22 -1.27 -8.63
N ASP A 82 -12.61 -2.38 -8.21
CA ASP A 82 -11.38 -2.89 -8.84
C ASP A 82 -11.61 -3.26 -10.29
N ALA A 83 -12.76 -3.86 -10.63
CA ALA A 83 -13.11 -4.17 -12.01
C ALA A 83 -13.19 -2.91 -12.88
N ARG A 84 -13.77 -1.83 -12.34
CA ARG A 84 -13.85 -0.53 -13.01
C ARG A 84 -12.48 0.10 -13.21
N LEU A 85 -11.64 0.11 -12.17
CA LEU A 85 -10.29 0.69 -12.21
C LEU A 85 -9.35 -0.08 -13.16
N LEU A 86 -9.41 -1.41 -13.12
CA LEU A 86 -8.58 -2.30 -13.93
C LEU A 86 -9.15 -2.58 -15.34
N ARG A 87 -10.34 -2.03 -15.66
CA ARG A 87 -11.02 -2.25 -16.94
C ARG A 87 -11.28 -3.73 -17.25
N VAL A 88 -11.57 -4.52 -16.22
CA VAL A 88 -11.90 -5.95 -16.35
C VAL A 88 -13.37 -6.20 -16.01
N ARG A 89 -13.86 -7.41 -16.30
CA ARG A 89 -15.20 -7.82 -15.89
C ARG A 89 -15.27 -7.98 -14.37
N ARG A 90 -16.42 -7.64 -13.78
CA ARG A 90 -16.71 -8.01 -12.38
C ARG A 90 -16.55 -9.52 -12.20
N ALA A 91 -15.97 -9.91 -11.07
CA ALA A 91 -15.61 -11.28 -10.71
C ALA A 91 -14.52 -11.94 -11.58
N SER A 92 -13.82 -11.19 -12.44
CA SER A 92 -12.57 -11.68 -13.03
C SER A 92 -11.59 -12.10 -11.94
N PRO A 93 -10.83 -13.20 -12.13
CA PRO A 93 -9.81 -13.60 -11.18
C PRO A 93 -8.68 -12.56 -11.18
N LEU A 94 -8.33 -12.06 -10.00
CA LEU A 94 -7.21 -11.16 -9.75
C LEU A 94 -6.18 -11.88 -8.87
N LEU A 95 -4.90 -11.70 -9.20
CA LEU A 95 -3.82 -12.01 -8.28
C LEU A 95 -3.70 -10.86 -7.28
N ARG A 96 -3.81 -11.14 -5.99
CA ARG A 96 -3.68 -10.16 -4.92
C ARG A 96 -2.43 -10.45 -4.11
N GLN A 97 -1.60 -9.43 -3.95
CA GLN A 97 -0.48 -9.43 -3.01
C GLN A 97 -0.85 -8.57 -1.81
N ARG A 98 -0.59 -9.08 -0.60
CA ARG A 98 -0.58 -8.32 0.65
C ARG A 98 0.83 -8.37 1.20
N HIS A 99 1.32 -7.23 1.66
CA HIS A 99 2.58 -7.12 2.37
C HIS A 99 2.40 -6.34 3.66
N LEU A 100 3.21 -6.68 4.66
CA LEU A 100 3.38 -5.90 5.88
C LEU A 100 4.87 -5.83 6.13
N THR A 101 5.39 -4.60 6.26
CA THR A 101 6.83 -4.34 6.36
C THR A 101 7.13 -3.66 7.69
N TYR A 102 8.31 -3.96 8.21
CA TYR A 102 8.81 -3.45 9.48
C TYR A 102 10.19 -2.84 9.28
N THR A 103 10.48 -1.79 10.03
CA THR A 103 11.84 -1.24 10.20
C THR A 103 12.75 -2.21 10.95
N ALA A 104 14.05 -1.96 10.97
CA ALA A 104 15.01 -2.76 11.76
C ALA A 104 14.70 -2.76 13.27
N ALA A 105 14.02 -1.71 13.76
CA ALA A 105 13.56 -1.60 15.14
C ALA A 105 12.22 -2.32 15.42
N GLY A 106 11.65 -3.00 14.42
CA GLY A 106 10.41 -3.76 14.53
C GLY A 106 9.13 -2.92 14.49
N ARG A 107 9.21 -1.66 14.03
CA ARG A 107 8.03 -0.81 13.84
C ARG A 107 7.43 -1.04 12.45
N ALA A 108 6.13 -1.31 12.40
CA ALA A 108 5.33 -1.31 11.17
C ALA A 108 5.04 0.10 10.65
#